data_AF-A0A933X5A6-F1
#
_entry.id   AF-A0A933X5A6-F1
#
_cell.length_a   1.000
_cell.length_b   1.000
_cell.length_c   1.000
_cell.angle_alpha   90.00
_cell.angle_beta   90.00
_cell.angle_gamma   90.00
#
_symmetry.space_group_name_H-M   'P 1'
#
loop_
_entity.id
_entity.type
_entity.pdbx_description
1 polymer ?
#
loop_
_entity_poly.entity_id
_entity_poly.type
_entity_poly.pdbx_seq_one_letter_code
_entity_poly.pdbx_strand_id
1 'polypeptide(L)'
;MLLQPSRAAETNAPAELWLTNAAQYPAGLLPGLVQTSRFENAHAEFIAGVVKILWTPLPTDSAGVVTLKLSADEPGHWPARDWRSYPMTQRGPNWETLIPVDSFDVPLIYFLQTVSAKATNVSLMRLCHPQRLGLERPTRVFWPFLEGFEEGLESWRLLAGGRGSVELRTASEARNGHAALSVVIPPDRFSATVGTTRLRGWRLVERSATGVALWMRTREGTGRARFTLLADAFTTRQTVAPREAEIPVQAAWQKIELPFTSFAKLPLGQVDFLTIELLGEPGREFLLDDLYLLGRWRLD
;
A
#
# COMPACT_ATOMS: atom_id res chain seq x y z
N MET A 1 34.26 26.42 4.97
CA MET A 1 33.26 27.14 4.16
C MET A 1 32.08 26.19 3.98
N LEU A 2 31.04 26.36 4.77
CA LEU A 2 29.85 25.50 4.79
C LEU A 2 28.97 25.85 3.58
N LEU A 3 28.82 24.91 2.65
CA LEU A 3 27.84 24.99 1.58
C LEU A 3 26.45 24.78 2.20
N GLN A 4 25.71 25.88 2.37
CA GLN A 4 24.25 25.80 2.52
C GLN A 4 23.68 25.17 1.24
N PRO A 5 22.81 24.16 1.32
CA PRO A 5 22.03 23.78 0.15
C PRO A 5 21.12 24.95 -0.21
N SER A 6 21.21 25.41 -1.46
CA SER A 6 20.32 26.41 -2.00
C SER A 6 18.88 25.90 -1.88
N ARG A 7 18.05 26.59 -1.10
CA ARG A 7 16.58 26.53 -1.25
C ARG A 7 16.28 26.96 -2.68
N ALA A 8 16.17 25.98 -3.58
CA ALA A 8 15.54 26.19 -4.87
C ALA A 8 14.12 26.69 -4.56
N ALA A 9 13.74 27.79 -5.19
CA ALA A 9 12.46 28.45 -5.00
C ALA A 9 11.33 27.43 -5.15
N GLU A 10 10.63 27.16 -4.04
CA GLU A 10 9.32 26.51 -4.10
C GLU A 10 8.39 27.47 -4.82
N THR A 11 8.20 27.23 -6.11
CA THR A 11 7.05 27.72 -6.86
C THR A 11 5.79 27.46 -6.03
N ASN A 12 4.96 28.48 -5.85
CA ASN A 12 3.65 28.48 -5.17
C ASN A 12 2.66 27.49 -5.85
N ALA A 13 2.99 26.21 -5.84
CA ALA A 13 2.13 25.16 -6.33
C ALA A 13 0.98 25.00 -5.32
N PRO A 14 -0.27 24.87 -5.80
CA PRO A 14 -1.44 24.70 -4.93
C PRO A 14 -1.25 23.57 -3.92
N ALA A 15 -1.80 23.74 -2.72
CA ALA A 15 -1.79 22.70 -1.69
C ALA A 15 -2.55 21.44 -2.13
N GLU A 16 -3.50 21.61 -3.06
CA GLU A 16 -4.25 20.53 -3.69
C GLU A 16 -4.36 20.75 -5.21
N LEU A 17 -4.21 19.68 -5.97
CA LEU A 17 -4.22 19.67 -7.44
C LEU A 17 -5.07 18.52 -7.97
N TRP A 18 -5.76 18.76 -9.08
CA TRP A 18 -6.34 17.69 -9.90
C TRP A 18 -5.23 16.99 -10.68
N LEU A 19 -5.23 15.65 -10.68
CA LEU A 19 -4.30 14.87 -11.50
C LEU A 19 -4.91 14.67 -12.89
N THR A 20 -4.56 15.57 -13.81
CA THR A 20 -5.15 15.59 -15.16
C THR A 20 -4.38 14.74 -16.19
N ASN A 21 -3.14 14.34 -15.89
CA ASN A 21 -2.29 13.61 -16.84
C ASN A 21 -1.95 12.20 -16.30
N ALA A 22 -2.33 11.17 -17.07
CA ALA A 22 -1.94 9.77 -16.87
C ALA A 22 -2.30 9.11 -15.53
N ALA A 23 -3.29 9.63 -14.79
CA ALA A 23 -3.80 8.99 -13.59
C ALA A 23 -4.39 7.60 -13.91
N GLN A 24 -3.96 6.57 -13.17
CA GLN A 24 -4.53 5.22 -13.27
C GLN A 24 -5.15 4.82 -11.94
N TYR A 25 -6.44 4.51 -11.98
CA TYR A 25 -7.17 3.97 -10.84
C TYR A 25 -6.72 2.55 -10.50
N PRO A 26 -6.90 2.12 -9.22
CA PRO A 26 -6.72 0.72 -8.85
C PRO A 26 -7.44 -0.23 -9.82
N ALA A 27 -6.85 -1.41 -10.03
CA ALA A 27 -7.44 -2.45 -10.87
C ALA A 27 -8.88 -2.76 -10.41
N GLY A 28 -9.80 -2.88 -11.37
CA GLY A 28 -11.23 -3.12 -11.11
C GLY A 28 -12.12 -1.87 -11.16
N LEU A 29 -11.56 -0.66 -11.11
CA LEU A 29 -12.32 0.57 -11.36
C LEU A 29 -12.34 0.89 -12.85
N LEU A 30 -13.55 0.90 -13.43
CA LEU A 30 -13.75 1.22 -14.85
C LEU A 30 -13.71 2.74 -15.07
N PRO A 31 -13.07 3.24 -16.15
CA PRO A 31 -13.01 4.68 -16.45
C PRO A 31 -14.40 5.35 -16.53
N GLY A 32 -15.43 4.62 -16.95
CA GLY A 32 -16.80 5.13 -17.05
C GLY A 32 -17.47 5.46 -15.70
N LEU A 33 -16.86 5.08 -14.57
CA LEU A 33 -17.36 5.42 -13.23
C LEU A 33 -16.95 6.83 -12.79
N VAL A 34 -15.99 7.46 -13.47
CA VAL A 34 -15.44 8.76 -13.08
C VAL A 34 -16.45 9.87 -13.39
N GLN A 35 -16.78 10.68 -12.38
CA GLN A 35 -17.72 11.79 -12.47
C GLN A 35 -17.04 13.04 -11.91
N THR A 36 -16.89 14.10 -12.70
CA THR A 36 -16.21 15.33 -12.25
C THR A 36 -17.14 16.23 -11.43
N SER A 37 -18.34 16.49 -11.95
CA SER A 37 -19.27 17.49 -11.40
C SER A 37 -19.88 17.13 -10.03
N ARG A 38 -19.89 15.85 -9.65
CA ARG A 38 -20.45 15.40 -8.36
C ARG A 38 -19.51 15.62 -7.17
N PHE A 39 -18.22 15.75 -7.44
CA PHE A 39 -17.17 15.75 -6.43
C PHE A 39 -16.34 17.04 -6.44
N GLU A 40 -16.85 18.12 -7.03
CA GLU A 40 -16.14 19.41 -7.13
C GLU A 40 -15.76 19.95 -5.75
N ASN A 41 -16.67 19.84 -4.78
CA ASN A 41 -16.48 20.31 -3.41
C ASN A 41 -15.69 19.36 -2.51
N ALA A 42 -15.22 18.21 -3.03
CA ALA A 42 -14.27 17.41 -2.29
C ALA A 42 -12.97 18.21 -2.13
N HIS A 43 -12.29 18.12 -0.99
CA HIS A 43 -10.98 18.75 -0.81
C HIS A 43 -10.26 18.20 0.42
N ALA A 44 -8.95 18.41 0.47
CA ALA A 44 -8.13 18.16 1.63
C ALA A 44 -7.95 19.46 2.43
N GLU A 45 -8.04 19.38 3.76
CA GLU A 45 -7.73 20.48 4.65
C GLU A 45 -6.92 20.02 5.87
N PHE A 46 -6.23 20.97 6.49
CA PHE A 46 -5.53 20.78 7.76
C PHE A 46 -6.36 21.35 8.90
N ILE A 47 -6.66 20.53 9.90
CA ILE A 47 -7.33 20.98 11.13
C ILE A 47 -6.63 20.36 12.33
N ALA A 48 -6.25 21.19 13.31
CA ALA A 48 -5.79 20.74 14.62
C ALA A 48 -4.71 19.64 14.58
N GLY A 49 -3.74 19.76 13.68
CA GLY A 49 -2.63 18.81 13.60
C GLY A 49 -2.92 17.54 12.78
N VAL A 50 -4.06 17.46 12.09
CA VAL A 50 -4.43 16.33 11.23
C VAL A 50 -4.86 16.79 9.83
N VAL A 51 -4.66 15.90 8.84
CA VAL A 51 -5.19 16.09 7.48
C VAL A 51 -6.57 15.41 7.40
N LYS A 52 -7.54 16.13 6.87
CA LYS A 52 -8.92 15.70 6.71
C LYS A 52 -9.33 15.79 5.25
N ILE A 53 -10.05 14.80 4.75
CA ILE A 53 -10.76 14.92 3.47
C ILE A 53 -12.23 15.15 3.78
N LEU A 54 -12.79 16.17 3.14
CA LEU A 54 -14.22 16.46 3.20
C LEU A 54 -14.81 16.42 1.82
N TRP A 55 -16.10 16.11 1.79
CA TRP A 55 -16.93 16.24 0.61
C TRP A 55 -18.34 16.61 1.02
N THR A 56 -18.80 17.76 0.54
CA THR A 56 -20.20 18.17 0.65
C THR A 56 -20.93 17.70 -0.62
N PRO A 57 -21.84 16.72 -0.53
CA PRO A 57 -22.58 16.23 -1.68
C PRO A 57 -23.56 17.29 -2.17
N LEU A 58 -23.89 17.24 -3.46
CA LEU A 58 -24.99 18.05 -3.99
C LEU A 58 -26.32 17.50 -3.44
N PRO A 59 -27.37 18.33 -3.27
CA PRO A 59 -28.63 17.94 -2.61
C PRO A 59 -29.33 16.70 -3.17
N THR A 60 -29.04 16.33 -4.43
CA THR A 60 -29.60 15.16 -5.11
C THR A 60 -28.83 13.86 -4.87
N ASP A 61 -27.64 13.93 -4.26
CA ASP A 61 -26.81 12.77 -3.96
C ASP A 61 -27.14 12.23 -2.56
N SER A 62 -28.17 11.40 -2.46
CA SER A 62 -28.30 10.47 -1.32
C SER A 62 -27.23 9.39 -1.46
N ALA A 63 -25.98 9.72 -1.14
CA ALA A 63 -24.87 8.79 -1.22
C ALA A 63 -25.13 7.60 -0.27
N GLY A 64 -24.86 6.39 -0.74
CA GLY A 64 -24.83 5.21 0.12
C GLY A 64 -23.53 5.20 0.94
N VAL A 65 -22.69 4.19 0.74
CA VAL A 65 -21.38 4.13 1.38
C VAL A 65 -20.40 5.03 0.62
N VAL A 66 -19.66 5.86 1.35
CA VAL A 66 -18.59 6.71 0.81
C VAL A 66 -17.25 6.24 1.35
N THR A 67 -16.34 5.95 0.44
CA THR A 67 -14.98 5.48 0.77
C THR A 67 -13.96 6.38 0.11
N LEU A 68 -13.00 6.85 0.90
CA LEU A 68 -11.78 7.48 0.41
C LEU A 68 -10.78 6.38 0.02
N LYS A 69 -10.28 6.43 -1.20
CA LYS A 69 -9.11 5.66 -1.63
C LYS A 69 -7.90 6.58 -1.62
N LEU A 70 -6.83 6.18 -0.95
CA LEU A 70 -5.65 7.01 -0.70
C LEU A 70 -4.37 6.20 -0.93
N SER A 71 -3.33 6.85 -1.44
CA SER A 71 -1.96 6.32 -1.52
C SER A 71 -0.95 7.43 -1.22
N ALA A 72 0.03 7.15 -0.37
CA ALA A 72 1.13 8.06 -0.05
C ALA A 72 2.34 7.76 -0.94
N ASP A 73 2.45 8.48 -2.05
CA ASP A 73 3.58 8.37 -2.97
C ASP A 73 3.57 9.45 -4.05
N GLU A 74 4.75 9.74 -4.62
CA GLU A 74 4.94 10.67 -5.75
C GLU A 74 4.10 10.28 -6.97
N PRO A 75 3.45 11.22 -7.68
CA PRO A 75 2.69 10.92 -8.89
C PRO A 75 3.54 10.22 -9.98
N GLY A 76 2.89 9.37 -10.78
CA GLY A 76 3.52 8.70 -11.94
C GLY A 76 3.84 7.22 -11.74
N HIS A 77 4.07 6.77 -10.50
CA HIS A 77 4.15 5.33 -10.20
C HIS A 77 2.75 4.79 -9.90
N TRP A 78 2.07 4.18 -10.86
CA TRP A 78 0.66 3.74 -10.71
C TRP A 78 0.44 2.24 -10.50
N PRO A 79 1.12 1.35 -11.26
CA PRO A 79 0.80 -0.09 -11.24
C PRO A 79 1.06 -0.83 -9.93
N ALA A 80 1.94 -0.28 -9.09
CA ALA A 80 2.30 -0.82 -7.78
C ALA A 80 2.13 0.25 -6.68
N ARG A 81 1.05 1.03 -6.72
CA ARG A 81 0.66 1.90 -5.59
C ARG A 81 0.08 1.09 -4.44
N ASP A 82 0.44 1.48 -3.23
CA ASP A 82 -0.25 1.04 -2.03
C ASP A 82 -1.51 1.88 -1.82
N TRP A 83 -2.63 1.39 -2.36
CA TRP A 83 -3.94 1.99 -2.14
C TRP A 83 -4.54 1.49 -0.84
N ARG A 84 -5.13 2.40 -0.06
CA ARG A 84 -5.80 2.11 1.20
C ARG A 84 -7.19 2.71 1.19
N SER A 85 -8.13 1.97 1.76
CA SER A 85 -9.52 2.36 1.91
C SER A 85 -9.80 2.96 3.28
N TYR A 86 -10.41 4.13 3.30
CA TYR A 86 -10.88 4.76 4.53
C TYR A 86 -12.39 5.03 4.40
N PRO A 87 -13.24 4.44 5.26
CA PRO A 87 -14.65 4.81 5.27
C PRO A 87 -14.78 6.29 5.66
N MET A 88 -15.68 7.00 4.98
CA MET A 88 -16.05 8.35 5.35
C MET A 88 -17.31 8.31 6.21
N THR A 89 -17.40 9.21 7.19
CA THR A 89 -18.55 9.35 8.07
C THR A 89 -19.31 10.63 7.71
N GLN A 90 -20.63 10.55 7.66
CA GLN A 90 -21.45 11.74 7.47
C GLN A 90 -21.55 12.53 8.79
N ARG A 91 -21.16 13.81 8.75
CA ARG A 91 -21.30 14.78 9.84
C ARG A 91 -21.99 16.04 9.32
N GLY A 92 -23.27 16.20 9.67
CA GLY A 92 -24.11 17.26 9.12
C GLY A 92 -24.20 17.13 7.60
N PRO A 93 -23.91 18.20 6.82
CA PRO A 93 -23.94 18.14 5.36
C PRO A 93 -22.70 17.47 4.76
N ASN A 94 -21.65 17.16 5.54
CA ASN A 94 -20.36 16.74 5.00
C ASN A 94 -20.15 15.24 5.20
N TRP A 95 -19.55 14.60 4.20
CA TRP A 95 -18.80 13.36 4.41
C TRP A 95 -17.38 13.72 4.76
N GLU A 96 -16.82 13.06 5.77
CA GLU A 96 -15.46 13.34 6.20
C GLU A 96 -14.72 12.09 6.69
N THR A 97 -13.39 12.11 6.53
CA THR A 97 -12.50 11.13 7.16
C THR A 97 -11.16 11.78 7.49
N LEU A 98 -10.53 11.29 8.57
CA LEU A 98 -9.19 11.72 8.97
C LEU A 98 -8.17 10.83 8.27
N ILE A 99 -7.23 11.45 7.57
CA ILE A 99 -6.14 10.72 6.95
C ILE A 99 -4.97 10.65 7.92
N PRO A 100 -4.44 9.45 8.16
CA PRO A 100 -3.15 9.36 8.77
C PRO A 100 -2.01 9.70 7.80
N VAL A 101 -1.09 10.54 8.24
CA VAL A 101 0.08 10.98 7.49
C VAL A 101 1.35 10.48 8.18
N ASP A 102 2.03 9.55 7.53
CA ASP A 102 3.25 8.93 8.07
C ASP A 102 4.52 9.75 7.77
N SER A 103 4.46 10.60 6.73
CA SER A 103 5.50 11.56 6.34
C SER A 103 4.84 12.79 5.71
N PHE A 104 5.18 13.99 6.17
CA PHE A 104 4.58 15.23 5.66
C PHE A 104 5.22 15.72 4.35
N ASP A 105 6.41 15.20 4.02
CA ASP A 105 7.15 15.49 2.78
C ASP A 105 6.64 14.65 1.59
N VAL A 106 5.90 13.57 1.86
CA VAL A 106 5.39 12.66 0.83
C VAL A 106 3.97 13.10 0.42
N PRO A 107 3.71 13.29 -0.89
CA PRO A 107 2.37 13.66 -1.35
C PRO A 107 1.37 12.53 -1.14
N LEU A 108 0.12 12.94 -0.95
CA LEU A 108 -1.03 12.06 -0.85
C LEU A 108 -1.84 12.14 -2.13
N ILE A 109 -2.04 11.00 -2.78
CA ILE A 109 -2.94 10.88 -3.93
C ILE A 109 -4.20 10.18 -3.48
N TYR A 110 -5.35 10.74 -3.81
CA TYR A 110 -6.62 10.22 -3.35
C TYR A 110 -7.77 10.45 -4.32
N PHE A 111 -8.83 9.68 -4.14
CA PHE A 111 -10.11 9.88 -4.80
C PHE A 111 -11.24 9.32 -3.92
N LEU A 112 -12.47 9.77 -4.18
CA LEU A 112 -13.66 9.29 -3.51
C LEU A 112 -14.37 8.25 -4.35
N GLN A 113 -14.89 7.21 -3.71
CA GLN A 113 -15.77 6.23 -4.30
C GLN A 113 -17.09 6.23 -3.53
N THR A 114 -18.20 6.40 -4.24
CA THR A 114 -19.55 6.24 -3.68
C THR A 114 -20.18 4.99 -4.23
N VAL A 115 -20.76 4.17 -3.35
CA VAL A 115 -21.52 2.98 -3.72
C VAL A 115 -22.94 3.12 -3.19
N SER A 116 -23.91 3.01 -4.10
CA SER A 116 -25.33 3.04 -3.79
C SER A 116 -26.04 1.86 -4.45
N ALA A 117 -27.32 1.65 -4.13
CA ALA A 117 -28.13 0.63 -4.81
C ALA A 117 -28.26 0.85 -6.33
N LYS A 118 -28.06 2.08 -6.82
CA LYS A 118 -28.28 2.45 -8.22
C LYS A 118 -27.00 2.56 -9.05
N ALA A 119 -25.90 2.97 -8.41
CA ALA A 119 -24.67 3.30 -9.11
C ALA A 119 -23.45 3.25 -8.18
N THR A 120 -22.29 3.01 -8.79
CA THR A 120 -20.98 3.33 -8.24
C THR A 120 -20.43 4.54 -8.98
N ASN A 121 -19.96 5.57 -8.26
CA ASN A 121 -19.33 6.74 -8.86
C ASN A 121 -17.97 6.98 -8.21
N VAL A 122 -17.04 7.54 -8.98
CA VAL A 122 -15.67 7.80 -8.57
C VAL A 122 -15.31 9.25 -8.89
N SER A 123 -14.64 9.96 -7.98
CA SER A 123 -14.13 11.30 -8.25
C SER A 123 -12.88 11.24 -9.13
N LEU A 124 -12.49 12.35 -9.76
CA LEU A 124 -11.13 12.48 -10.26
C LEU A 124 -10.12 12.30 -9.12
N MET A 125 -8.93 11.81 -9.49
CA MET A 125 -7.81 11.79 -8.56
C MET A 125 -7.34 13.21 -8.24
N ARG A 126 -7.05 13.40 -6.96
CA ARG A 126 -6.50 14.61 -6.39
C ARG A 126 -5.17 14.27 -5.75
N LEU A 127 -4.30 15.27 -5.72
CA LEU A 127 -3.02 15.22 -5.03
C LEU A 127 -3.00 16.36 -4.02
N CYS A 128 -2.63 16.06 -2.78
CA CYS A 128 -2.32 17.10 -1.80
C CYS A 128 -0.95 16.87 -1.17
N HIS A 129 -0.31 17.95 -0.77
CA HIS A 129 0.96 17.93 -0.04
C HIS A 129 0.70 18.27 1.42
N PRO A 130 0.84 17.33 2.37
CA PRO A 130 0.53 17.58 3.78
C PRO A 130 1.25 18.81 4.34
N GLN A 131 2.55 18.97 4.02
CA GLN A 131 3.32 20.14 4.44
C GLN A 131 2.70 21.47 3.97
N ARG A 132 2.24 21.53 2.72
CA ARG A 132 1.63 22.75 2.16
C ARG A 132 0.23 23.02 2.69
N LEU A 133 -0.44 22.01 3.23
CA LEU A 133 -1.68 22.20 4.00
C LEU A 133 -1.41 22.77 5.40
N GLY A 134 -0.16 22.81 5.86
CA GLY A 134 0.23 23.30 7.19
C GLY A 134 0.57 22.19 8.19
N LEU A 135 0.70 20.94 7.75
CA LEU A 135 1.14 19.85 8.61
C LEU A 135 2.66 19.95 8.85
N GLU A 136 3.05 20.18 10.09
CA GLU A 136 4.47 20.36 10.47
C GLU A 136 5.16 19.05 10.92
N ARG A 137 4.39 17.99 11.17
CA ARG A 137 4.89 16.69 11.65
C ARG A 137 3.95 15.55 11.25
N PRO A 138 4.43 14.30 11.16
CA PRO A 138 3.56 13.15 10.91
C PRO A 138 2.42 13.07 11.95
N THR A 139 1.24 12.65 11.52
CA THR A 139 0.09 12.49 12.42
C THR A 139 0.10 11.14 13.15
N ARG A 140 0.93 10.19 12.70
CA ARG A 140 1.14 8.90 13.35
C ARG A 140 2.59 8.77 13.80
N VAL A 141 2.77 8.18 14.99
CA VAL A 141 4.08 7.73 15.45
C VAL A 141 4.57 6.67 14.47
N PHE A 142 5.85 6.73 14.12
CA PHE A 142 6.44 5.71 13.28
C PHE A 142 6.29 4.34 13.94
N TRP A 143 5.76 3.40 13.17
CA TRP A 143 5.57 2.04 13.62
C TRP A 143 6.15 1.10 12.55
N PRO A 144 7.10 0.20 12.87
CA PRO A 144 7.78 -0.61 11.85
C PRO A 144 6.89 -1.69 11.23
N PHE A 145 5.80 -2.08 11.90
CA PHE A 145 4.77 -2.98 11.37
C PHE A 145 4.10 -2.42 10.11
N LEU A 146 3.92 -3.31 9.15
CA LEU A 146 3.35 -3.02 7.84
C LEU A 146 2.03 -3.77 7.63
N GLU A 147 1.94 -5.05 8.01
CA GLU A 147 0.73 -5.84 7.75
C GLU A 147 0.62 -7.03 8.71
N GLY A 148 -0.59 -7.26 9.22
CA GLY A 148 -0.99 -8.47 9.94
C GLY A 148 -2.34 -9.00 9.48
N PHE A 149 -2.83 -8.54 8.32
CA PHE A 149 -3.99 -9.10 7.62
C PHE A 149 -5.35 -8.96 8.32
N GLU A 150 -5.41 -8.25 9.45
CA GLU A 150 -6.63 -7.95 10.20
C GLU A 150 -7.63 -7.08 9.41
N GLU A 151 -7.12 -6.21 8.54
CA GLU A 151 -7.93 -5.27 7.74
C GLU A 151 -8.17 -5.78 6.31
N GLY A 152 -7.74 -7.01 6.01
CA GLY A 152 -7.90 -7.65 4.70
C GLY A 152 -6.64 -7.63 3.83
N LEU A 153 -6.84 -7.76 2.51
CA LEU A 153 -5.79 -8.11 1.55
C LEU A 153 -5.57 -7.06 0.46
N GLU A 154 -6.04 -5.81 0.65
CA GLU A 154 -6.05 -4.76 -0.40
C GLU A 154 -4.65 -4.52 -1.01
N SER A 155 -3.59 -4.63 -0.19
CA SER A 155 -2.21 -4.42 -0.61
C SER A 155 -1.50 -5.70 -1.04
N TRP A 156 -2.21 -6.80 -1.25
CA TRP A 156 -1.67 -8.11 -1.61
C TRP A 156 -2.35 -8.69 -2.84
N ARG A 157 -1.59 -9.32 -3.72
CA ARG A 157 -2.12 -9.95 -4.93
C ARG A 157 -1.34 -11.19 -5.35
N LEU A 158 -2.04 -12.12 -5.99
CA LEU A 158 -1.44 -13.26 -6.67
C LEU A 158 -0.94 -12.80 -8.06
N LEU A 159 0.31 -13.11 -8.42
CA LEU A 159 0.94 -12.62 -9.66
C LEU A 159 0.84 -13.60 -10.84
N ALA A 160 0.32 -14.81 -10.63
CA ALA A 160 0.19 -15.83 -11.67
C ALA A 160 -1.07 -16.68 -11.45
N GLY A 161 -2.26 -16.11 -11.64
CA GLY A 161 -3.50 -16.88 -11.67
C GLY A 161 -3.76 -17.49 -13.06
N GLY A 162 -3.58 -18.80 -13.22
CA GLY A 162 -4.12 -19.52 -14.38
C GLY A 162 -5.64 -19.72 -14.26
N ARG A 163 -6.27 -20.37 -15.24
CA ARG A 163 -7.65 -20.86 -15.07
C ARG A 163 -7.67 -21.82 -13.87
N GLY A 164 -8.53 -21.57 -12.89
CA GLY A 164 -8.55 -22.30 -11.61
C GLY A 164 -7.66 -21.70 -10.51
N SER A 165 -7.23 -20.44 -10.67
CA SER A 165 -6.43 -19.74 -9.66
C SER A 165 -7.10 -19.71 -8.30
N VAL A 166 -6.39 -20.20 -7.28
CA VAL A 166 -6.80 -20.03 -5.88
C VAL A 166 -6.76 -18.55 -5.53
N GLU A 167 -7.87 -18.01 -5.05
CA GLU A 167 -7.92 -16.64 -4.54
C GLU A 167 -7.08 -16.50 -3.28
N LEU A 168 -6.49 -15.31 -3.08
CA LEU A 168 -5.87 -15.00 -1.79
C LEU A 168 -6.96 -14.91 -0.72
N ARG A 169 -6.70 -15.51 0.43
CA ARG A 169 -7.63 -15.54 1.55
C ARG A 169 -6.88 -15.33 2.87
N THR A 170 -7.61 -14.92 3.89
CA THR A 170 -7.12 -14.95 5.27
C THR A 170 -7.44 -16.28 5.93
N ALA A 171 -6.64 -16.66 6.92
CA ALA A 171 -6.88 -17.80 7.80
C ALA A 171 -6.80 -17.33 9.27
N SER A 172 -7.58 -17.96 10.15
CA SER A 172 -7.61 -17.62 11.58
C SER A 172 -6.41 -18.15 12.38
N GLU A 173 -5.61 -19.04 11.78
CA GLU A 173 -4.36 -19.53 12.33
C GLU A 173 -3.24 -18.50 12.18
N ALA A 174 -3.38 -17.38 12.88
CA ALA A 174 -2.41 -16.31 12.87
C ALA A 174 -1.23 -16.57 13.82
N ARG A 175 -0.09 -15.93 13.57
CA ARG A 175 1.02 -15.87 14.51
C ARG A 175 0.67 -14.92 15.66
N ASN A 176 0.07 -13.78 15.34
CA ASN A 176 -0.48 -12.81 16.27
C ASN A 176 -1.83 -12.30 15.74
N GLY A 177 -2.74 -11.89 16.64
CA GLY A 177 -4.06 -11.40 16.22
C GLY A 177 -5.01 -12.53 15.79
N HIS A 178 -5.79 -12.29 14.75
CA HIS A 178 -6.89 -13.14 14.30
C HIS A 178 -6.82 -13.50 12.81
N ALA A 179 -5.88 -12.93 12.04
CA ALA A 179 -5.74 -13.22 10.62
C ALA A 179 -4.28 -13.41 10.19
N ALA A 180 -4.04 -14.39 9.33
CA ALA A 180 -2.82 -14.52 8.54
C ALA A 180 -3.17 -14.68 7.06
N LEU A 181 -2.28 -14.28 6.16
CA LEU A 181 -2.43 -14.56 4.74
C LEU A 181 -2.24 -16.07 4.49
N SER A 182 -3.24 -16.70 3.87
CA SER A 182 -3.19 -18.08 3.43
C SER A 182 -2.99 -18.14 1.92
N VAL A 183 -1.96 -18.86 1.48
CA VAL A 183 -1.68 -19.11 0.08
C VAL A 183 -1.56 -20.61 -0.17
N VAL A 184 -2.40 -21.14 -1.07
CA VAL A 184 -2.36 -22.55 -1.48
C VAL A 184 -1.70 -22.64 -2.85
N ILE A 185 -0.74 -23.55 -2.99
CA ILE A 185 -0.17 -23.90 -4.30
C ILE A 185 -1.28 -24.57 -5.15
N PRO A 186 -1.58 -24.05 -6.35
CA PRO A 186 -2.59 -24.64 -7.22
C PRO A 186 -2.32 -26.14 -7.51
N PRO A 187 -3.37 -26.95 -7.71
CA PRO A 187 -3.25 -28.41 -7.87
C PRO A 187 -2.45 -28.82 -9.12
N ASP A 188 -2.27 -27.94 -10.08
CA ASP A 188 -1.54 -28.13 -11.34
C ASP A 188 -0.12 -27.51 -11.31
N ARG A 189 0.35 -27.04 -10.15
CA ARG A 189 1.60 -26.28 -10.02
C ARG A 189 2.44 -26.71 -8.83
N PHE A 190 3.72 -26.34 -8.89
CA PHE A 190 4.68 -26.49 -7.79
C PHE A 190 5.07 -25.15 -7.14
N SER A 191 4.45 -24.05 -7.58
CA SER A 191 4.65 -22.75 -6.98
C SER A 191 3.44 -21.83 -7.08
N ALA A 192 3.37 -20.89 -6.14
CA ALA A 192 2.45 -19.75 -6.15
C ALA A 192 3.23 -18.48 -5.80
N THR A 193 3.02 -17.40 -6.55
CA THR A 193 3.69 -16.12 -6.26
C THR A 193 2.68 -15.09 -5.81
N VAL A 194 2.92 -14.56 -4.61
CA VAL A 194 2.19 -13.41 -4.07
C VAL A 194 3.10 -12.18 -4.08
N GLY A 195 2.50 -11.01 -4.11
CA GLY A 195 3.24 -9.77 -3.95
C GLY A 195 2.45 -8.71 -3.20
N THR A 196 3.19 -7.78 -2.61
CA THR A 196 2.64 -6.70 -1.80
C THR A 196 3.23 -5.34 -2.13
N THR A 197 2.38 -4.31 -2.08
CA THR A 197 2.74 -2.89 -2.23
C THR A 197 3.08 -2.21 -0.90
N ARG A 198 2.95 -2.90 0.24
CA ARG A 198 3.18 -2.33 1.59
C ARG A 198 4.59 -1.82 1.83
N LEU A 199 5.55 -2.30 1.04
CA LEU A 199 6.94 -1.88 1.13
C LEU A 199 7.16 -0.64 0.23
N ARG A 200 7.33 0.54 0.83
CA ARG A 200 7.54 1.81 0.11
C ARG A 200 8.95 2.36 0.30
N GLY A 201 9.64 2.63 -0.79
CA GLY A 201 11.05 3.00 -0.83
C GLY A 201 11.35 4.31 -0.12
N TRP A 202 10.47 5.31 -0.27
CA TRP A 202 10.54 6.56 0.49
C TRP A 202 10.59 6.29 2.00
N ARG A 203 9.76 5.36 2.50
CA ARG A 203 9.68 5.00 3.92
C ARG A 203 10.93 4.23 4.35
N LEU A 204 11.48 3.39 3.49
CA LEU A 204 12.74 2.68 3.75
C LEU A 204 13.90 3.66 3.96
N VAL A 205 14.01 4.65 3.08
CA VAL A 205 15.08 5.65 3.12
C VAL A 205 14.90 6.59 4.31
N GLU A 206 13.72 7.19 4.48
CA GLU A 206 13.42 8.12 5.57
C GLU A 206 13.71 7.50 6.94
N ARG A 207 13.38 6.22 7.12
CA ARG A 207 13.52 5.51 8.39
C ARG A 207 14.81 4.71 8.51
N SER A 208 15.71 4.81 7.52
CA SER A 208 16.96 4.05 7.47
C SER A 208 16.75 2.55 7.74
N ALA A 209 15.69 1.98 7.14
CA ALA A 209 15.37 0.57 7.29
C ALA A 209 16.49 -0.30 6.70
N THR A 210 16.88 -1.34 7.41
CA THR A 210 17.96 -2.25 7.03
C THR A 210 17.47 -3.55 6.40
N GLY A 211 16.15 -3.78 6.43
CA GLY A 211 15.52 -4.97 5.86
C GLY A 211 14.03 -5.02 6.13
N VAL A 212 13.45 -6.18 5.86
CA VAL A 212 12.06 -6.52 6.17
C VAL A 212 12.03 -7.90 6.83
N ALA A 213 11.04 -8.15 7.67
CA ALA A 213 10.81 -9.46 8.25
C ALA A 213 9.33 -9.81 8.22
N LEU A 214 9.06 -11.10 8.25
CA LEU A 214 7.73 -11.68 8.34
C LEU A 214 7.78 -13.04 9.01
N TRP A 215 6.65 -13.47 9.55
CA TRP A 215 6.49 -14.84 10.02
C TRP A 215 5.90 -15.70 8.90
N MET A 216 6.42 -16.92 8.77
CA MET A 216 5.91 -17.89 7.80
C MET A 216 5.83 -19.28 8.41
N ARG A 217 4.84 -20.06 7.97
CA ARG A 217 4.80 -21.51 8.14
C ARG A 217 4.11 -22.17 6.96
N THR A 218 4.29 -23.46 6.81
CA THR A 218 3.33 -24.29 6.09
C THR A 218 2.24 -24.76 7.05
N ARG A 219 1.03 -25.01 6.56
CA ARG A 219 -0.01 -25.63 7.40
C ARG A 219 0.42 -27.04 7.84
N GLU A 220 1.04 -27.76 6.91
CA GLU A 220 1.61 -29.10 7.12
C GLU A 220 2.88 -29.26 6.27
N GLY A 221 3.70 -30.27 6.57
CA GLY A 221 4.88 -30.65 5.79
C GLY A 221 5.94 -29.54 5.69
N THR A 222 6.65 -29.49 4.56
CA THR A 222 7.68 -28.48 4.29
C THR A 222 7.49 -27.84 2.91
N GLY A 223 8.11 -26.69 2.73
CA GLY A 223 8.18 -25.94 1.48
C GLY A 223 9.39 -25.03 1.46
N ARG A 224 9.47 -24.16 0.45
CA ARG A 224 10.53 -23.14 0.35
C ARG A 224 9.93 -21.81 -0.09
N ALA A 225 10.62 -20.72 0.21
CA ALA A 225 10.22 -19.38 -0.21
C ALA A 225 11.40 -18.65 -0.88
N ARG A 226 11.13 -17.98 -2.00
CA ARG A 226 12.02 -17.04 -2.67
C ARG A 226 11.45 -15.64 -2.58
N PHE A 227 12.32 -14.66 -2.38
CA PHE A 227 11.93 -13.27 -2.20
C PHE A 227 12.56 -12.42 -3.29
N THR A 228 11.78 -11.48 -3.84
CA THR A 228 12.27 -10.52 -4.82
C THR A 228 11.78 -9.13 -4.47
N LEU A 229 12.68 -8.16 -4.45
CA LEU A 229 12.34 -6.74 -4.38
C LEU A 229 12.26 -6.18 -5.78
N LEU A 230 11.24 -5.37 -6.03
CA LEU A 230 11.11 -4.61 -7.27
C LEU A 230 11.12 -3.13 -6.93
N ALA A 231 11.85 -2.38 -7.75
CA ALA A 231 11.78 -0.93 -7.81
C ALA A 231 11.12 -0.53 -9.14
N ASP A 232 10.31 0.52 -9.10
CA ASP A 232 9.48 0.97 -10.23
C ASP A 232 8.64 -0.17 -10.83
N ALA A 233 8.03 -1.01 -9.97
CA ALA A 233 7.42 -2.27 -10.41
C ALA A 233 6.30 -2.07 -11.45
N PHE A 234 6.30 -2.96 -12.45
CA PHE A 234 5.39 -3.00 -13.60
C PHE A 234 5.42 -1.75 -14.50
N THR A 235 6.50 -0.97 -14.42
CA THR A 235 6.80 0.10 -15.36
C THR A 235 7.93 -0.31 -16.30
N THR A 236 8.22 0.53 -17.30
CA THR A 236 9.37 0.35 -18.19
C THR A 236 10.73 0.56 -17.51
N ARG A 237 10.76 1.15 -16.29
CA ARG A 237 11.97 1.38 -15.50
C ARG A 237 12.20 0.32 -14.42
N GLN A 238 11.40 -0.75 -14.44
CA GLN A 238 11.44 -1.77 -13.41
C GLN A 238 12.85 -2.34 -13.21
N THR A 239 13.31 -2.33 -11.96
CA THR A 239 14.51 -3.05 -11.52
C THR A 239 14.10 -4.21 -10.63
N VAL A 240 14.67 -5.39 -10.88
CA VAL A 240 14.35 -6.63 -10.16
C VAL A 240 15.58 -7.07 -9.38
N ALA A 241 15.43 -7.26 -8.07
CA ALA A 241 16.47 -7.74 -7.18
C ALA A 241 16.00 -8.99 -6.45
N PRO A 242 16.30 -10.20 -6.98
CA PRO A 242 16.06 -11.43 -6.25
C PRO A 242 17.02 -11.55 -5.07
N ARG A 243 16.56 -12.20 -4.01
CA ARG A 243 17.44 -12.76 -2.98
C ARG A 243 18.07 -14.04 -3.51
N GLU A 244 19.37 -14.22 -3.29
CA GLU A 244 20.10 -15.36 -3.87
C GLU A 244 19.65 -16.71 -3.30
N ALA A 245 19.35 -16.76 -2.00
CA ALA A 245 19.01 -18.01 -1.32
C ALA A 245 17.50 -18.22 -1.20
N GLU A 246 17.07 -19.47 -1.36
CA GLU A 246 15.76 -19.94 -0.92
C GLU A 246 15.74 -20.09 0.61
N ILE A 247 14.58 -19.92 1.23
CA ILE A 247 14.39 -20.15 2.67
C ILE A 247 13.50 -21.38 2.85
N PRO A 248 13.95 -22.43 3.55
CA PRO A 248 13.07 -23.54 3.90
C PRO A 248 11.95 -23.06 4.82
N VAL A 249 10.73 -23.54 4.59
CA VAL A 249 9.55 -23.25 5.41
C VAL A 249 9.00 -24.55 5.96
N GLN A 250 8.72 -24.56 7.25
CA GLN A 250 8.27 -25.73 8.00
C GLN A 250 6.89 -25.48 8.61
N ALA A 251 6.30 -26.52 9.21
CA ALA A 251 4.99 -26.44 9.85
C ALA A 251 4.95 -25.53 11.10
N ALA A 252 6.11 -25.28 11.72
CA ALA A 252 6.22 -24.34 12.82
C ALA A 252 6.38 -22.91 12.30
N TRP A 253 5.75 -21.95 13.00
CA TRP A 253 5.99 -20.53 12.76
C TRP A 253 7.47 -20.20 12.91
N GLN A 254 8.05 -19.68 11.85
CA GLN A 254 9.41 -19.19 11.82
C GLN A 254 9.45 -17.74 11.38
N LYS A 255 10.32 -16.97 12.04
CA LYS A 255 10.59 -15.60 11.66
C LYS A 255 11.62 -15.60 10.55
N ILE A 256 11.29 -14.98 9.44
CA ILE A 256 12.17 -14.79 8.29
C ILE A 256 12.61 -13.33 8.28
N GLU A 257 13.91 -13.11 8.43
CA GLU A 257 14.52 -11.79 8.31
C GLU A 257 15.23 -11.67 6.96
N LEU A 258 14.95 -10.56 6.27
CA LEU A 258 15.45 -10.28 4.93
C LEU A 258 16.19 -8.93 4.97
N PRO A 259 17.47 -8.92 5.38
CA PRO A 259 18.31 -7.73 5.25
C PRO A 259 18.36 -7.27 3.80
N PHE A 260 18.29 -5.97 3.54
CA PHE A 260 18.38 -5.45 2.16
C PHE A 260 19.72 -5.77 1.49
N THR A 261 20.77 -6.00 2.28
CA THR A 261 22.07 -6.48 1.81
C THR A 261 22.06 -7.92 1.28
N SER A 262 20.98 -8.69 1.52
CA SER A 262 20.82 -10.05 1.00
C SER A 262 20.20 -10.12 -0.40
N PHE A 263 19.82 -8.97 -0.97
CA PHE A 263 19.30 -8.84 -2.33
C PHE A 263 20.37 -8.27 -3.25
N ALA A 264 20.24 -8.53 -4.55
CA ALA A 264 21.01 -7.81 -5.55
C ALA A 264 20.84 -6.28 -5.39
N LYS A 265 21.86 -5.50 -5.74
CA LYS A 265 21.85 -4.05 -5.59
C LYS A 265 20.68 -3.43 -6.37
N LEU A 266 19.88 -2.60 -5.70
CA LEU A 266 18.76 -1.86 -6.27
C LEU A 266 18.62 -0.47 -5.65
N PRO A 267 17.97 0.49 -6.33
CA PRO A 267 17.67 1.79 -5.76
C PRO A 267 16.58 1.68 -4.68
N LEU A 268 16.98 1.58 -3.40
CA LEU A 268 16.04 1.36 -2.28
C LEU A 268 14.92 2.41 -2.19
N GLY A 269 15.21 3.67 -2.56
CA GLY A 269 14.20 4.74 -2.58
C GLY A 269 13.08 4.53 -3.61
N GLN A 270 13.29 3.68 -4.61
CA GLN A 270 12.32 3.36 -5.66
C GLN A 270 11.63 2.01 -5.43
N VAL A 271 11.98 1.29 -4.36
CA VAL A 271 11.32 0.01 -4.02
C VAL A 271 9.85 0.26 -3.74
N ASP A 272 8.98 -0.53 -4.35
CA ASP A 272 7.52 -0.33 -4.23
C ASP A 272 6.73 -1.64 -4.20
N PHE A 273 7.44 -2.76 -4.35
CA PHE A 273 6.83 -4.07 -4.43
C PHE A 273 7.78 -5.16 -3.91
N LEU A 274 7.25 -6.04 -3.06
CA LEU A 274 7.91 -7.27 -2.60
C LEU A 274 7.13 -8.46 -3.16
N THR A 275 7.82 -9.43 -3.75
CA THR A 275 7.22 -10.71 -4.12
C THR A 275 7.78 -11.87 -3.30
N ILE A 276 6.92 -12.86 -3.10
CA ILE A 276 7.21 -14.09 -2.39
C ILE A 276 6.73 -15.23 -3.29
N GLU A 277 7.67 -15.97 -3.88
CA GLU A 277 7.38 -17.22 -4.57
C GLU A 277 7.46 -18.36 -3.55
N LEU A 278 6.34 -19.04 -3.36
CA LEU A 278 6.17 -20.17 -2.45
C LEU A 278 6.28 -21.46 -3.27
N LEU A 279 7.16 -22.36 -2.86
CA LEU A 279 7.55 -23.57 -3.57
C LEU A 279 7.21 -24.81 -2.75
N GLY A 280 6.53 -25.77 -3.36
CA GLY A 280 6.11 -27.00 -2.68
C GLY A 280 5.22 -27.88 -3.57
N GLU A 281 4.80 -29.01 -3.01
CA GLU A 281 3.86 -29.91 -3.69
C GLU A 281 2.51 -29.23 -3.97
N PRO A 282 1.77 -29.65 -5.02
CA PRO A 282 0.44 -29.16 -5.29
C PRO A 282 -0.48 -29.27 -4.06
N GLY A 283 -1.27 -28.23 -3.80
CA GLY A 283 -2.14 -28.15 -2.63
C GLY A 283 -1.42 -27.77 -1.32
N ARG A 284 -0.09 -27.62 -1.31
CA ARG A 284 0.63 -27.13 -0.11
C ARG A 284 0.14 -25.73 0.23
N GLU A 285 -0.26 -25.55 1.49
CA GLU A 285 -0.69 -24.26 2.02
C GLU A 285 0.39 -23.62 2.89
N PHE A 286 0.64 -22.34 2.66
CA PHE A 286 1.53 -21.47 3.42
C PHE A 286 0.70 -20.42 4.14
N LEU A 287 1.10 -20.11 5.37
CA LEU A 287 0.60 -18.98 6.14
C LEU A 287 1.71 -17.95 6.31
N LEU A 288 1.38 -16.69 6.08
CA LEU A 288 2.28 -15.55 6.23
C LEU A 288 1.62 -14.56 7.19
N ASP A 289 2.40 -13.99 8.10
CA ASP A 289 1.89 -13.05 9.10
C ASP A 289 2.95 -12.02 9.50
N ASP A 290 2.52 -10.92 10.13
CA ASP A 290 3.36 -9.90 10.74
C ASP A 290 4.50 -9.42 9.83
N LEU A 291 4.18 -8.74 8.73
CA LEU A 291 5.17 -8.04 7.93
C LEU A 291 5.61 -6.76 8.65
N TYR A 292 6.92 -6.57 8.86
CA TYR A 292 7.47 -5.35 9.46
C TYR A 292 8.87 -5.01 8.94
N LEU A 293 9.24 -3.75 9.06
CA LEU A 293 10.58 -3.27 8.75
C LEU A 293 11.59 -3.71 9.82
N LEU A 294 12.83 -3.91 9.40
CA LEU A 294 14.01 -4.07 10.27
C LEU A 294 14.82 -2.78 10.28
N GLY A 295 15.41 -2.44 11.42
CA GLY A 295 16.22 -1.23 11.58
C GLY A 295 16.47 -0.89 13.04
N ARG A 296 17.29 0.14 13.26
CA ARG A 296 17.53 0.70 14.59
C ARG A 296 16.57 1.86 14.79
N TRP A 297 15.41 1.55 15.36
CA TRP A 297 14.38 2.56 15.60
C TRP A 297 14.79 3.42 16.79
N ARG A 298 14.90 4.72 16.54
CA ARG A 298 14.86 5.69 17.63
C ARG A 298 13.39 5.87 17.99
N LEU A 299 13.03 5.50 19.21
CA LEU A 299 11.75 5.87 19.80
C LEU A 299 11.94 7.31 20.31
N ASP A 300 12.05 8.26 19.38
CA ASP A 300 12.07 9.69 19.69
C ASP A 300 10.64 10.21 19.79
#